data_AF-A0A5C7LBT8-F1
#
_entry.id   AF-A0A5C7LBT8-F1
#
_cell.length_a   1.000
_cell.length_b   1.000
_cell.length_c   1.000
_cell.angle_alpha   90.00
_cell.angle_beta   90.00
_cell.angle_gamma   90.00
#
_symmetry.space_group_name_H-M   'P 1'
#
loop_
_entity.id
_entity.type
_entity.pdbx_description
1 polymer ?
#
loop_
_entity_poly.entity_id
_entity_poly.type
_entity_poly.pdbx_seq_one_letter_code
_entity_poly.pdbx_strand_id
1 'polypeptide(L)'
;MGGKNHQPCKHYLLNSTRLSRHLSLAYGHLEFGNAALEDILIIELSPDRDPQGAVESYQAIRRELAVSGTELGHAKLALAALRQQMDETGFADLPTLGKIDLSQIGQSLAESGMVNLAAWKQVHELMKAGGFYAMVARFDADIDELGALNRALQAKFAQLESPVTAGILTDIVEENRPESFKPEFAALYAKWTEMNGLFLASSLMSTELWYAFTSKGTLAPTAMQLRAA
;
A
#
# COMPACT_ATOMS: atom_id res chain seq x y z
N MET A 1 -7.29 -3.34 14.75
CA MET A 1 -6.19 -2.84 13.89
C MET A 1 -6.60 -1.60 13.10
N GLY A 2 -7.29 -0.65 13.74
CA GLY A 2 -7.50 0.69 13.18
C GLY A 2 -6.27 1.54 13.51
N GLY A 3 -5.53 1.94 12.48
CA GLY A 3 -4.24 2.61 12.61
C GLY A 3 -3.07 1.63 12.55
N LYS A 4 -2.59 1.35 11.34
CA LYS A 4 -1.21 0.88 11.13
C LYS A 4 -0.30 2.01 11.64
N ASN A 5 0.02 1.97 12.92
CA ASN A 5 0.66 3.09 13.62
C ASN A 5 2.14 3.08 13.29
N HIS A 6 2.57 4.08 12.54
CA HIS A 6 3.79 4.02 11.76
C HIS A 6 4.95 4.76 12.45
N GLN A 7 5.06 4.77 13.78
CA GLN A 7 6.20 5.44 14.41
C GLN A 7 6.67 4.84 15.73
N PRO A 8 7.99 4.74 15.94
CA PRO A 8 8.58 4.42 17.23
C PRO A 8 8.61 5.71 18.07
N CYS A 9 7.47 6.24 18.51
CA CYS A 9 7.45 7.49 19.29
C CYS A 9 6.48 7.47 20.47
N LYS A 10 6.82 8.25 21.49
CA LYS A 10 6.03 8.42 22.72
C LYS A 10 4.70 9.15 22.50
N HIS A 11 4.59 9.91 21.41
CA HIS A 11 3.45 10.76 21.09
C HIS A 11 2.91 10.39 19.70
N TYR A 12 1.62 10.10 19.60
CA TYR A 12 0.99 9.83 18.31
C TYR A 12 1.04 11.08 17.41
N LEU A 13 1.60 10.95 16.21
CA LEU A 13 1.54 12.00 15.20
C LEU A 13 0.29 11.82 14.34
N LEU A 14 -0.65 12.75 14.46
CA LEU A 14 -1.94 12.74 13.74
C LEU A 14 -1.77 12.52 12.23
N ASN A 15 -0.74 13.14 11.64
CA ASN A 15 -0.51 13.07 10.20
C ASN A 15 -0.03 11.68 9.75
N SER A 16 0.61 10.90 10.64
CA SER A 16 0.91 9.48 10.38
C SER A 16 -0.36 8.64 10.25
N THR A 17 -1.35 8.88 11.11
CA THR A 17 -2.64 8.17 11.04
C THR A 17 -3.44 8.59 9.80
N ARG A 18 -3.42 9.88 9.46
CA ARG A 18 -4.06 10.40 8.23
C ARG A 18 -3.44 9.77 6.98
N LEU A 19 -2.12 9.72 6.90
CA LEU A 19 -1.41 9.03 5.82
C LEU A 19 -1.89 7.58 5.66
N SER A 20 -1.90 6.80 6.75
CA SER A 20 -2.36 5.41 6.73
C SER A 20 -3.81 5.29 6.25
N ARG A 21 -4.69 6.20 6.69
CA ARG A 21 -6.10 6.23 6.26
C ARG A 21 -6.21 6.46 4.76
N HIS A 22 -5.54 7.48 4.23
CA HIS A 22 -5.61 7.83 2.81
C HIS A 22 -5.03 6.73 1.91
N LEU A 23 -3.91 6.11 2.30
CA LEU A 23 -3.38 4.95 1.59
C LEU A 23 -4.36 3.77 1.59
N SER A 24 -5.03 3.52 2.72
CA SER A 24 -6.01 2.42 2.82
C SER A 24 -7.25 2.69 1.95
N LEU A 25 -7.72 3.93 1.89
CA LEU A 25 -8.84 4.30 1.03
C LEU A 25 -8.44 4.24 -0.45
N ALA A 26 -7.27 4.75 -0.81
CA ALA A 26 -6.77 4.68 -2.17
C ALA A 26 -6.72 3.24 -2.69
N TYR A 27 -6.20 2.32 -1.86
CA TYR A 27 -6.19 0.90 -2.19
C TYR A 27 -7.60 0.28 -2.23
N GLY A 28 -8.46 0.61 -1.26
CA GLY A 28 -9.85 0.12 -1.27
C GLY A 28 -10.64 0.53 -2.51
N HIS A 29 -10.45 1.76 -2.99
CA HIS A 29 -11.06 2.21 -4.24
C HIS A 29 -10.48 1.51 -5.48
N LEU A 30 -9.20 1.13 -5.48
CA LEU A 30 -8.65 0.29 -6.54
C LEU A 30 -9.35 -1.09 -6.59
N GLU A 31 -9.59 -1.70 -5.43
CA GLU A 31 -10.29 -2.99 -5.32
C GLU A 31 -11.75 -2.89 -5.76
N PHE A 32 -12.46 -1.81 -5.41
CA PHE A 32 -13.83 -1.56 -5.92
C PHE A 32 -13.84 -1.37 -7.44
N GLY A 33 -12.80 -0.72 -8.00
CA GLY A 33 -12.62 -0.64 -9.44
C GLY A 33 -12.40 -2.02 -10.07
N ASN A 34 -11.65 -2.91 -9.43
CA ASN A 34 -11.46 -4.27 -9.93
C ASN A 34 -12.75 -5.11 -9.86
N ALA A 35 -13.52 -5.01 -8.77
CA ALA A 35 -14.82 -5.68 -8.71
C ALA A 35 -15.74 -5.23 -9.85
N ALA A 36 -15.80 -3.94 -10.15
CA ALA A 36 -16.57 -3.43 -11.29
C ALA A 36 -16.02 -3.91 -12.65
N LEU A 37 -14.71 -4.12 -12.79
CA LEU A 37 -14.14 -4.75 -13.98
C LEU A 37 -14.59 -6.21 -14.12
N GLU A 38 -14.56 -6.98 -13.03
CA GLU A 38 -15.04 -8.36 -13.02
C GLU A 38 -16.53 -8.42 -13.39
N ASP A 39 -17.35 -7.47 -12.93
CA ASP A 39 -18.75 -7.36 -13.33
C ASP A 39 -18.91 -7.20 -14.85
N ILE A 40 -18.08 -6.39 -15.52
CA ILE A 40 -18.12 -6.26 -16.99
C ILE A 40 -17.82 -7.61 -17.65
N LEU A 41 -16.77 -8.31 -17.19
CA LEU A 41 -16.37 -9.60 -17.77
C LEU A 41 -17.46 -10.66 -17.56
N ILE A 42 -18.07 -10.69 -16.37
CA ILE A 42 -19.20 -11.59 -16.08
C ILE A 42 -20.37 -11.31 -17.03
N ILE A 43 -20.69 -10.04 -17.26
CA ILE A 43 -21.77 -9.63 -18.18
C ILE A 43 -21.47 -10.05 -19.62
N GLU A 44 -20.23 -9.88 -20.09
CA GLU A 44 -19.84 -10.28 -21.45
C GLU A 44 -19.85 -11.80 -21.66
N LEU A 45 -19.52 -12.57 -20.62
CA LEU A 45 -19.55 -14.03 -20.64
C LEU A 45 -20.97 -14.62 -20.45
N SER A 46 -21.94 -13.80 -20.07
CA SER A 46 -23.30 -14.23 -19.78
C SER A 46 -24.15 -14.40 -21.05
N PRO A 47 -25.00 -15.45 -21.14
CA PRO A 47 -25.88 -15.65 -22.29
C PRO A 47 -26.95 -14.55 -22.42
N ASP A 48 -27.39 -13.99 -21.29
CA ASP A 48 -28.34 -12.88 -21.21
C ASP A 48 -27.59 -11.55 -21.03
N ARG A 49 -26.72 -11.23 -21.99
CA ARG A 49 -25.86 -10.05 -21.94
C ARG A 49 -26.68 -8.77 -21.67
N ASP A 50 -26.24 -7.99 -20.69
CA ASP A 50 -26.78 -6.67 -20.33
C ASP A 50 -25.78 -5.55 -20.66
N PRO A 51 -25.83 -4.96 -21.88
CA PRO A 51 -24.93 -3.87 -22.25
C PRO A 51 -25.05 -2.64 -21.36
N GLN A 52 -26.22 -2.39 -20.79
CA GLN A 52 -26.44 -1.23 -19.92
C GLN A 52 -25.71 -1.42 -18.60
N GLY A 53 -25.84 -2.59 -17.98
CA GLY A 53 -25.08 -2.98 -16.78
C GLY A 53 -23.56 -2.90 -17.00
N ALA A 54 -23.07 -3.33 -18.16
CA ALA A 54 -21.64 -3.23 -18.48
C ALA A 54 -21.14 -1.77 -18.54
N VAL A 55 -21.93 -0.87 -19.12
CA VAL A 55 -21.61 0.56 -19.17
C VAL A 55 -21.62 1.19 -17.77
N GLU A 56 -22.57 0.81 -16.91
CA GLU A 56 -22.63 1.28 -15.53
C GLU A 56 -21.42 0.82 -14.71
N SER A 57 -21.02 -0.45 -14.85
CA SER A 57 -19.79 -0.97 -14.24
C SER A 57 -18.54 -0.26 -14.76
N TYR A 58 -18.47 0.04 -16.06
CA TYR A 58 -17.37 0.84 -16.63
C TYR A 58 -17.30 2.25 -16.05
N GLN A 59 -18.44 2.93 -15.88
CA GLN A 59 -18.49 4.22 -15.20
C GLN A 59 -18.04 4.12 -13.74
N ALA A 60 -18.38 3.02 -13.06
CA ALA A 60 -17.90 2.74 -11.71
C ALA A 60 -16.37 2.61 -11.68
N ILE A 61 -15.74 1.83 -12.57
CA ILE A 61 -14.26 1.72 -12.65
C ILE A 61 -13.62 3.11 -12.75
N ARG A 62 -14.10 3.96 -13.67
CA ARG A 62 -13.55 5.30 -13.88
C ARG A 62 -13.67 6.17 -12.63
N ARG A 63 -14.82 6.11 -11.96
CA ARG A 63 -15.05 6.84 -10.71
C ARG A 63 -14.11 6.35 -9.62
N GLU A 64 -14.03 5.05 -9.40
CA GLU A 64 -13.21 4.48 -8.32
C GLU A 64 -11.71 4.74 -8.54
N LEU A 65 -11.19 4.65 -9.76
CA LEU A 65 -9.79 5.01 -10.06
C LEU A 65 -9.50 6.50 -9.85
N ALA A 66 -10.46 7.38 -10.16
CA ALA A 66 -10.34 8.82 -9.91
C ALA A 66 -10.31 9.13 -8.40
N VAL A 67 -11.17 8.47 -7.61
CA VAL A 67 -11.17 8.60 -6.15
C VAL A 67 -9.88 8.03 -5.56
N SER A 68 -9.41 6.87 -6.02
CA SER A 68 -8.12 6.30 -5.63
C SER A 68 -6.97 7.29 -5.84
N GLY A 69 -6.92 7.93 -7.02
CA GLY A 69 -5.92 8.97 -7.32
C GLY A 69 -6.03 10.20 -6.43
N THR A 70 -7.25 10.60 -6.07
CA THR A 70 -7.49 11.72 -5.13
C THR A 70 -6.97 11.39 -3.74
N GLU A 71 -7.23 10.18 -3.25
CA GLU A 71 -6.74 9.71 -1.96
C GLU A 71 -5.22 9.55 -1.92
N LEU A 72 -4.56 9.18 -3.02
CA LEU A 72 -3.10 9.25 -3.14
C LEU A 72 -2.57 10.69 -3.01
N GLY A 73 -3.28 11.66 -3.60
CA GLY A 73 -2.97 13.09 -3.41
C GLY A 73 -3.09 13.52 -1.95
N HIS A 74 -4.15 13.10 -1.26
CA HIS A 74 -4.31 13.35 0.19
C HIS A 74 -3.23 12.65 1.02
N ALA A 75 -2.81 11.43 0.65
CA ALA A 75 -1.70 10.72 1.29
C ALA A 75 -0.39 11.50 1.16
N LYS A 76 -0.10 12.06 -0.03
CA LYS A 76 1.08 12.91 -0.27
C LYS A 76 1.08 14.14 0.64
N LEU A 77 -0.04 14.84 0.75
CA LEU A 77 -0.19 16.00 1.64
C LEU A 77 0.00 15.61 3.11
N ALA A 78 -0.58 14.48 3.54
CA ALA A 78 -0.41 13.97 4.90
C ALA A 78 1.05 13.60 5.21
N LEU A 79 1.77 13.03 4.23
CA LEU A 79 3.19 12.70 4.38
C LEU A 79 4.07 13.96 4.49
N ALA A 80 3.81 14.98 3.67
CA ALA A 80 4.50 16.27 3.78
C ALA A 80 4.26 16.94 5.14
N ALA A 81 3.01 16.94 5.61
CA ALA A 81 2.66 17.46 6.93
C ALA A 81 3.27 16.63 8.08
N LEU A 82 3.41 15.31 7.91
CA LEU A 82 4.13 14.45 8.85
C LEU A 82 5.62 14.83 8.89
N ARG A 83 6.25 15.01 7.73
CA ARG A 83 7.66 15.42 7.64
C ARG A 83 7.90 16.76 8.34
N GLN A 84 7.07 17.76 8.04
CA GLN A 84 7.12 19.06 8.69
C GLN A 84 6.95 18.93 10.22
N GLN A 85 5.97 18.14 10.67
CA GLN A 85 5.75 17.91 12.10
C GLN A 85 6.96 17.27 12.78
N MET A 86 7.65 16.33 12.10
CA MET A 86 8.89 15.74 12.62
C MET A 86 10.00 16.77 12.76
N ASP A 87 10.19 17.63 11.75
CA ASP A 87 11.22 18.66 11.76
C ASP A 87 10.95 19.72 12.84
N GLU A 88 9.71 20.18 12.99
CA GLU A 88 9.30 21.17 14.00
C GLU A 88 9.42 20.66 15.44
N THR A 89 9.20 19.35 15.65
CA THR A 89 9.27 18.72 16.98
C THR A 89 10.66 18.19 17.33
N GLY A 90 11.64 18.33 16.43
CA GLY A 90 12.98 17.79 16.62
C GLY A 90 12.98 16.27 16.78
N PHE A 91 12.20 15.59 15.94
CA PHE A 91 12.07 14.13 15.98
C PHE A 91 13.43 13.44 15.93
N ALA A 92 13.60 12.44 16.79
CA ALA A 92 14.74 11.53 16.78
C ALA A 92 14.25 10.10 16.92
N ASP A 93 14.89 9.18 16.20
CA ASP A 93 14.65 7.76 16.34
C ASP A 93 14.94 7.28 17.77
N LEU A 94 14.25 6.23 18.19
CA LEU A 94 14.50 5.64 19.51
C LEU A 94 15.92 5.08 19.58
N PRO A 95 16.62 5.22 20.73
CA PRO A 95 17.93 4.62 20.93
C PRO A 95 17.97 3.09 20.75
N THR A 96 16.80 2.44 20.77
CA THR A 96 16.67 0.99 20.56
C THR A 96 16.96 0.56 19.13
N LEU A 97 16.87 1.46 18.15
CA LEU A 97 17.15 1.17 16.74
C LEU A 97 18.55 0.57 16.52
N GLY A 98 19.55 1.05 17.27
CA GLY A 98 20.91 0.53 17.23
C GLY A 98 21.24 -0.53 18.29
N LYS A 99 20.28 -0.96 19.11
CA LYS A 99 20.54 -1.81 20.29
C LYS A 99 19.91 -3.20 20.23
N ILE A 100 18.90 -3.39 19.40
CA ILE A 100 18.20 -4.68 19.27
C ILE A 100 18.54 -5.35 17.94
N ASP A 101 18.52 -6.68 17.91
CA ASP A 101 18.71 -7.43 16.67
C ASP A 101 17.39 -7.48 15.86
N LEU A 102 17.17 -6.42 15.09
CA LEU A 102 16.04 -6.34 14.16
C LEU A 102 16.09 -7.42 13.07
N SER A 103 17.25 -8.03 12.79
CA SER A 103 17.35 -9.10 11.80
C SER A 103 16.69 -10.37 12.31
N GLN A 104 17.02 -10.76 13.54
CA GLN A 104 16.44 -11.93 14.19
C GLN A 104 14.94 -11.76 14.45
N ILE A 105 14.54 -10.57 14.93
CA ILE A 105 13.12 -10.24 15.13
C ILE A 105 12.35 -10.35 13.81
N GLY A 106 12.88 -9.79 12.72
CA GLY A 106 12.27 -9.87 11.39
C GLY A 106 12.12 -11.29 10.88
N GLN A 107 13.13 -12.14 11.10
CA GLN A 107 13.09 -13.55 10.73
C GLN A 107 11.97 -14.28 11.50
N SER A 108 11.89 -14.07 12.83
CA SER A 108 10.84 -14.65 13.68
C SER A 108 9.43 -14.25 13.24
N LEU A 109 9.23 -12.96 12.94
CA LEU A 109 7.94 -12.44 12.47
C LEU A 109 7.58 -12.95 11.06
N ALA A 110 8.57 -13.19 10.20
CA ALA A 110 8.34 -13.75 8.88
C ALA A 110 7.95 -15.24 8.96
N GLU A 111 8.61 -16.01 9.83
CA GLU A 111 8.29 -17.42 10.08
C GLU A 111 6.89 -17.61 10.66
N SER A 112 6.39 -16.65 11.45
CA SER A 112 5.01 -16.64 11.95
C SER A 112 3.98 -16.08 10.95
N GLY A 113 4.39 -15.72 9.73
CA GLY A 113 3.51 -15.19 8.69
C GLY A 113 3.02 -13.77 8.93
N MET A 114 3.63 -13.02 9.85
CA MET A 114 3.23 -11.66 10.19
C MET A 114 3.78 -10.60 9.24
N VAL A 115 4.91 -10.89 8.57
CA VAL A 115 5.55 -9.94 7.65
C VAL A 115 6.25 -10.66 6.50
N ASN A 116 6.32 -10.01 5.33
CA ASN A 116 7.20 -10.46 4.26
C ASN A 116 8.66 -10.15 4.61
N LEU A 117 9.53 -11.18 4.60
CA LEU A 117 10.94 -11.03 4.98
C LEU A 117 11.72 -10.07 4.07
N ALA A 118 11.43 -10.03 2.78
CA ALA A 118 12.11 -9.11 1.85
C ALA A 118 11.75 -7.65 2.16
N ALA A 119 10.46 -7.38 2.40
CA ALA A 119 10.01 -6.06 2.83
C ALA A 119 10.65 -5.66 4.18
N TRP A 120 10.72 -6.58 5.15
CA TRP A 120 11.40 -6.33 6.42
C TRP A 120 12.87 -5.94 6.25
N LYS A 121 13.62 -6.72 5.45
CA LYS A 121 15.04 -6.44 5.19
C LYS A 121 15.22 -5.06 4.56
N GLN A 122 14.38 -4.70 3.59
CA GLN A 122 14.44 -3.39 2.95
C GLN A 122 14.16 -2.24 3.92
N VAL A 123 13.13 -2.36 4.76
CA VAL A 123 12.84 -1.39 5.82
C VAL A 123 14.00 -1.30 6.81
N HIS A 124 14.59 -2.42 7.20
CA HIS A 124 15.71 -2.46 8.12
C HIS A 124 16.91 -1.67 7.59
N GLU A 125 17.27 -1.87 6.32
CA GLU A 125 18.36 -1.13 5.68
C GLU A 125 18.07 0.37 5.57
N LEU A 126 16.83 0.76 5.23
CA LEU A 126 16.42 2.17 5.20
C LEU A 126 16.50 2.82 6.60
N MET A 127 16.00 2.12 7.62
CA MET A 127 16.05 2.59 9.01
C MET A 127 17.48 2.69 9.53
N LYS A 128 18.39 1.78 9.13
CA LYS A 128 19.82 1.89 9.45
C LYS A 128 20.48 3.08 8.77
N ALA A 129 20.15 3.33 7.50
CA ALA A 129 20.81 4.36 6.70
C ALA A 129 20.39 5.78 7.11
N GLY A 130 19.12 6.00 7.44
CA GLY A 130 18.62 7.34 7.75
C GLY A 130 17.40 7.37 8.67
N GLY A 131 17.22 6.31 9.46
CA GLY A 131 16.14 6.23 10.44
C GLY A 131 14.76 6.34 9.81
N PHE A 132 13.81 6.82 10.61
CA PHE A 132 12.45 7.00 10.16
C PHE A 132 12.31 8.05 9.04
N TYR A 133 13.21 9.02 8.97
CA TYR A 133 13.23 10.01 7.88
C TYR A 133 13.50 9.37 6.51
N ALA A 134 14.36 8.36 6.43
CA ALA A 134 14.58 7.60 5.19
C ALA A 134 13.32 6.83 4.77
N MET A 135 12.57 6.28 5.75
CA MET A 135 11.29 5.62 5.47
C MET A 135 10.23 6.59 4.94
N VAL A 136 10.14 7.79 5.52
CA VAL A 136 9.25 8.85 5.02
C VAL A 136 9.58 9.21 3.57
N ALA A 137 10.87 9.39 3.25
CA ALA A 137 11.30 9.68 1.88
C ALA A 137 10.98 8.52 0.91
N ARG A 138 11.12 7.27 1.37
CA ARG A 138 10.77 6.10 0.56
C ARG A 138 9.27 6.07 0.23
N PHE A 139 8.42 6.29 1.22
CA PHE A 139 6.97 6.36 0.97
C PHE A 139 6.55 7.52 0.08
N ASP A 140 7.28 8.63 0.15
CA ASP A 140 7.05 9.77 -0.72
C ASP A 140 7.20 9.38 -2.20
N ALA A 141 8.28 8.66 -2.52
CA ALA A 141 8.53 8.14 -3.85
C ALA A 141 7.52 7.05 -4.25
N ASP A 142 7.19 6.12 -3.34
CA ASP A 142 6.22 5.07 -3.62
C ASP A 142 4.80 5.63 -3.92
N ILE A 143 4.39 6.70 -3.23
CA ILE A 143 3.11 7.40 -3.49
C ILE A 143 3.12 8.08 -4.86
N ASP A 144 4.23 8.71 -5.25
CA ASP A 144 4.34 9.33 -6.58
C ASP A 144 4.25 8.30 -7.70
N GLU A 145 4.93 7.15 -7.53
CA GLU A 145 4.90 6.05 -8.48
C GLU A 145 3.50 5.43 -8.58
N LEU A 146 2.84 5.17 -7.45
CA LEU A 146 1.43 4.73 -7.41
C LEU A 146 0.52 5.72 -8.12
N GLY A 147 0.73 7.03 -7.90
CA GLY A 147 -0.03 8.08 -8.57
C GLY A 147 0.18 8.07 -10.09
N ALA A 148 1.40 7.84 -10.56
CA ALA A 148 1.71 7.73 -11.98
C ALA A 148 1.07 6.49 -12.62
N LEU A 149 1.20 5.32 -11.98
CA LEU A 149 0.60 4.07 -12.44
C LEU A 149 -0.93 4.14 -12.47
N ASN A 150 -1.55 4.74 -11.45
CA ASN A 150 -3.00 4.96 -11.42
C ASN A 150 -3.47 5.85 -12.58
N ARG A 151 -2.72 6.93 -12.90
CA ARG A 151 -3.03 7.76 -14.08
C ARG A 151 -2.85 7.02 -15.39
N ALA A 152 -1.82 6.18 -15.52
CA ALA A 152 -1.61 5.35 -16.70
C ALA A 152 -2.79 4.38 -16.92
N LEU A 153 -3.25 3.73 -15.85
CA LEU A 153 -4.42 2.84 -15.91
C LEU A 153 -5.71 3.60 -16.26
N GLN A 154 -5.93 4.78 -15.68
CA GLN A 154 -7.06 5.65 -16.06
C GLN A 154 -7.04 6.03 -17.54
N ALA A 155 -5.86 6.35 -18.08
CA ALA A 155 -5.71 6.69 -19.50
C ALA A 155 -6.03 5.52 -20.42
N LYS A 156 -5.73 4.27 -20.00
CA LYS A 156 -6.18 3.06 -20.69
C LYS A 156 -7.69 2.92 -20.65
N PHE A 157 -8.30 3.00 -19.46
CA PHE A 157 -9.74 2.88 -19.33
C PHE A 157 -10.51 3.95 -20.11
N ALA A 158 -9.99 5.18 -20.24
CA ALA A 158 -10.62 6.22 -21.05
C ALA A 158 -10.83 5.83 -22.53
N GLN A 159 -10.13 4.81 -23.03
CA GLN A 159 -10.23 4.31 -24.41
C GLN A 159 -11.15 3.09 -24.54
N LEU A 160 -11.68 2.56 -23.43
CA LEU A 160 -12.39 1.27 -23.40
C LEU A 160 -13.92 1.39 -23.41
N GLU A 161 -14.48 2.60 -23.43
CA GLU A 161 -15.94 2.80 -23.45
C GLU A 161 -16.63 2.12 -24.64
N SER A 162 -16.07 2.30 -25.84
CA SER A 162 -16.61 1.69 -27.06
C SER A 162 -16.46 0.16 -27.04
N PRO A 163 -15.30 -0.42 -26.68
CA PRO A 163 -15.18 -1.86 -26.45
C PRO A 163 -16.16 -2.45 -25.45
N VAL A 164 -16.37 -1.81 -24.30
CA VAL A 164 -17.32 -2.26 -23.27
C VAL A 164 -18.74 -2.26 -23.82
N THR A 165 -19.14 -1.19 -24.51
CA THR A 165 -20.46 -1.09 -25.13
C THR A 165 -20.66 -2.18 -26.19
N ALA A 166 -19.61 -2.46 -26.96
CA ALA A 166 -19.63 -3.51 -27.97
C ALA A 166 -19.58 -4.93 -27.37
N GLY A 167 -19.10 -5.09 -26.14
CA GLY A 167 -19.00 -6.38 -25.45
C GLY A 167 -17.82 -7.21 -25.92
N ILE A 168 -16.71 -6.53 -26.22
CA ILE A 168 -15.50 -7.14 -26.77
C ILE A 168 -14.31 -6.97 -25.82
N LEU A 169 -14.54 -6.58 -24.56
CA LEU A 169 -13.46 -6.38 -23.60
C LEU A 169 -12.76 -7.71 -23.32
N THR A 170 -13.51 -8.80 -23.22
CA THR A 170 -13.01 -10.16 -23.03
C THR A 170 -12.08 -10.55 -24.19
N ASP A 171 -12.45 -10.28 -25.43
CA ASP A 171 -11.58 -10.54 -26.59
C ASP A 171 -10.28 -9.73 -26.54
N ILE A 172 -10.36 -8.44 -26.18
CA ILE A 172 -9.18 -7.58 -26.01
C ILE A 172 -8.22 -8.16 -24.96
N VAL A 173 -8.79 -8.64 -23.86
CA VAL A 173 -8.09 -9.19 -22.69
C VAL A 173 -7.48 -10.56 -22.99
N GLU A 174 -8.23 -11.48 -23.59
CA GLU A 174 -7.82 -12.87 -23.87
C GLU A 174 -6.87 -12.98 -25.05
N GLU A 175 -7.09 -12.21 -26.11
CA GLU A 175 -6.21 -12.21 -27.29
C GLU A 175 -4.99 -11.29 -27.14
N ASN A 176 -4.82 -10.66 -25.97
CA ASN A 176 -3.73 -9.75 -25.66
C ASN A 176 -3.56 -8.65 -26.73
N ARG A 177 -4.68 -8.03 -27.11
CA ARG A 177 -4.70 -6.97 -28.13
C ARG A 177 -3.99 -5.71 -27.61
N PRO A 178 -3.48 -4.81 -28.48
CA PRO A 178 -2.76 -3.60 -28.07
C PRO A 178 -3.52 -2.68 -27.10
N GLU A 179 -4.84 -2.75 -27.11
CA GLU A 179 -5.77 -2.00 -26.26
C GLU A 179 -5.87 -2.58 -24.84
N SER A 180 -5.26 -3.73 -24.58
CA SER A 180 -5.28 -4.38 -23.27
C SER A 180 -4.72 -3.47 -22.17
N PHE A 181 -5.42 -3.43 -21.05
CA PHE A 181 -5.06 -2.72 -19.82
C PHE A 181 -4.27 -3.61 -18.83
N LYS A 182 -4.10 -4.91 -19.14
CA LYS A 182 -3.43 -5.88 -18.25
C LYS A 182 -2.03 -5.41 -17.79
N PRO A 183 -1.18 -4.82 -18.65
CA PRO A 183 0.15 -4.37 -18.21
C PRO A 183 0.08 -3.26 -17.14
N GLU A 184 -0.73 -2.22 -17.37
CA GLU A 184 -0.90 -1.11 -16.43
C GLU A 184 -1.56 -1.58 -15.13
N PHE A 185 -2.56 -2.46 -15.24
CA PHE A 185 -3.21 -3.08 -14.10
C PHE A 185 -2.21 -3.89 -13.25
N ALA A 186 -1.45 -4.79 -13.89
CA ALA A 186 -0.46 -5.61 -13.22
C ALA A 186 0.64 -4.76 -12.56
N ALA A 187 1.11 -3.71 -13.24
CA ALA A 187 2.09 -2.79 -12.67
C ALA A 187 1.57 -2.06 -11.42
N LEU A 188 0.33 -1.55 -11.47
CA LEU A 188 -0.29 -0.88 -10.34
C LEU A 188 -0.50 -1.82 -9.15
N TYR A 189 -1.00 -3.03 -9.39
CA TYR A 189 -1.23 -4.04 -8.33
C TYR A 189 0.08 -4.56 -7.73
N ALA A 190 1.10 -4.79 -8.55
CA ALA A 190 2.42 -5.16 -8.07
C ALA A 190 3.00 -4.07 -7.17
N LYS A 191 2.87 -2.80 -7.56
CA LYS A 191 3.34 -1.67 -6.75
C LYS A 191 2.58 -1.53 -5.43
N TRP A 192 1.26 -1.71 -5.44
CA TRP A 192 0.47 -1.73 -4.20
C TRP A 192 0.85 -2.87 -3.27
N THR A 193 1.15 -4.04 -3.82
CA THR A 193 1.63 -5.20 -3.05
C THR A 193 2.96 -4.90 -2.38
N GLU A 194 3.92 -4.32 -3.12
CA GLU A 194 5.20 -3.87 -2.57
C GLU A 194 4.99 -2.84 -1.45
N MET A 195 4.24 -1.77 -1.73
CA MET A 195 3.96 -0.68 -0.79
C MET A 195 3.30 -1.20 0.49
N ASN A 196 2.29 -2.06 0.38
CA ASN A 196 1.62 -2.65 1.53
C ASN A 196 2.56 -3.51 2.38
N GLY A 197 3.46 -4.28 1.74
CA GLY A 197 4.50 -5.05 2.42
C GLY A 197 5.46 -4.15 3.20
N LEU A 198 5.97 -3.09 2.58
CA LEU A 198 6.85 -2.11 3.21
C LEU A 198 6.17 -1.38 4.36
N PHE A 199 4.91 -0.96 4.16
CA PHE A 199 4.13 -0.26 5.16
C PHE A 199 3.88 -1.12 6.40
N LEU A 200 3.53 -2.40 6.20
CA LEU A 200 3.37 -3.36 7.30
C LEU A 200 4.69 -3.61 8.03
N ALA A 201 5.77 -3.87 7.29
CA ALA A 201 7.09 -4.11 7.87
C ALA A 201 7.57 -2.94 8.73
N SER A 202 7.45 -1.71 8.23
CA SER A 202 7.81 -0.50 8.96
C SER A 202 6.96 -0.27 10.21
N SER A 203 5.65 -0.58 10.13
CA SER A 203 4.76 -0.50 11.30
C SER A 203 5.14 -1.51 12.39
N LEU A 204 5.44 -2.76 12.01
CA LEU A 204 5.86 -3.80 12.95
C LEU A 204 7.22 -3.48 13.56
N MET A 205 8.20 -3.05 12.75
CA MET A 205 9.51 -2.63 13.25
C MET A 205 9.42 -1.46 14.22
N SER A 206 8.62 -0.45 13.88
CA SER A 206 8.33 0.68 14.79
C SER A 206 7.76 0.21 16.12
N THR A 207 6.89 -0.80 16.08
CA THR A 207 6.29 -1.39 17.29
C THR A 207 7.33 -2.13 18.14
N GLU A 208 8.20 -2.94 17.52
CA GLU A 208 9.29 -3.65 18.21
C GLU A 208 10.27 -2.69 18.87
N LEU A 209 10.65 -1.62 18.17
CA LEU A 209 11.52 -0.57 18.70
C LEU A 209 10.92 0.10 19.93
N TRP A 210 9.61 0.37 19.89
CA TRP A 210 8.87 0.95 21.00
C TRP A 210 8.73 0.00 22.18
N TYR A 211 8.41 -1.28 21.92
CA TYR A 211 8.30 -2.30 22.96
C TYR A 211 9.63 -2.53 23.67
N ALA A 212 10.73 -2.58 22.91
CA ALA A 212 12.07 -2.64 23.48
C ALA A 212 12.39 -1.39 24.33
N PHE A 213 12.00 -0.20 23.87
CA PHE A 213 12.29 1.05 24.57
C PHE A 213 11.52 1.19 25.89
N THR A 214 10.30 0.66 25.92
CA THR A 214 9.39 0.73 27.08
C THR A 214 9.36 -0.55 27.93
N SER A 215 10.19 -1.54 27.61
CA SER A 215 10.21 -2.85 28.26
C SER A 215 8.85 -3.56 28.27
N LYS A 216 8.09 -3.45 27.17
CA LYS A 216 6.73 -4.01 27.01
C LYS A 216 6.69 -5.35 26.27
N GLY A 217 7.84 -5.99 26.06
CA GLY A 217 7.93 -7.31 25.43
C GLY A 217 8.33 -7.24 23.95
N THR A 218 7.79 -8.14 23.15
CA THR A 218 8.00 -8.27 21.70
C THR A 218 6.79 -8.96 21.07
N LEU A 219 6.48 -8.65 19.82
CA LEU A 219 5.52 -9.39 19.00
C LEU A 219 6.14 -10.69 18.45
N ALA A 220 7.48 -10.81 18.43
CA ALA A 220 8.19 -11.98 17.92
C ALA A 220 8.08 -13.17 18.89
N PRO A 221 7.30 -14.23 18.54
CA PRO A 221 6.97 -15.30 19.49
C PRO A 221 8.21 -16.10 19.94
N THR A 222 9.16 -16.33 19.03
CA THR A 222 10.37 -17.12 19.29
C THR A 222 11.49 -16.29 19.93
N ALA A 223 11.47 -14.95 19.83
CA ALA A 223 12.46 -14.09 20.49
C ALA A 223 12.29 -14.09 22.03
N MET A 224 11.08 -14.33 22.54
CA MET A 224 10.86 -14.52 23.99
C MET A 224 11.45 -15.84 24.52
N GLN A 225 11.46 -16.90 23.71
CA GLN A 225 11.97 -18.21 24.12
C GLN A 225 13.50 -18.18 24.33
N LEU A 226 14.23 -17.38 23.56
CA LEU A 226 15.68 -17.23 23.67
C LEU A 226 16.16 -16.42 24.89
N ARG A 227 15.28 -15.66 25.55
CA ARG A 227 15.61 -14.96 26.80
C ARG A 227 15.35 -15.80 28.06
N ALA A 228 14.66 -16.94 27.92
CA ALA A 228 14.26 -17.81 29.02
C ALA A 228 15.08 -19.12 29.11
N ALA A 229 16.07 -19.29 28.24
CA ALA A 229 17.05 -20.38 28.25
C ALA A 229 18.43 -19.85 28.63
#